data_AF-A0A6B3M4L3-F1
#
_entry.id   AF-A0A6B3M4L3-F1
#
_cell.length_a   1.000
_cell.length_b   1.000
_cell.length_c   1.000
_cell.angle_alpha   90.00
_cell.angle_beta   90.00
_cell.angle_gamma   90.00
#
_symmetry.space_group_name_H-M   'P 1'
#
loop_
_entity.id
_entity.type
_entity.pdbx_description
1 polymer ?
#
loop_
_entity_poly.entity_id
_entity_poly.type
_entity_poly.pdbx_seq_one_letter_code
_entity_poly.pdbx_strand_id
1 'polypeptide(L)'
;MNETEAIFRIVLRNLTLSNWLDLLPEAQQQMFEEVAKLISCDALPLGKKQQLTMSLDALCSCVNQVHRNRISQLLVLSASYSNACSGVDKFKGRRIAKTFI
;
A
#
# COMPACT_ATOMS: atom_id res chain seq x y z
N MET A 1 4.98 23.06 -5.85
CA MET A 1 4.33 21.87 -5.26
C MET A 1 4.58 20.72 -6.22
N ASN A 2 5.20 19.61 -5.81
CA ASN A 2 5.47 18.52 -6.77
C ASN A 2 4.14 17.84 -7.15
N GLU A 3 4.02 17.40 -8.39
CA GLU A 3 2.81 16.79 -8.93
C GLU A 3 2.39 15.53 -8.14
N THR A 4 3.36 14.71 -7.72
CA THR A 4 3.17 13.52 -6.87
C THR A 4 2.46 13.83 -5.55
N GLU A 5 2.75 14.98 -4.94
CA GLU A 5 2.18 15.43 -3.68
C GLU A 5 0.73 15.88 -3.86
N ALA A 6 0.43 16.52 -4.98
CA ALA A 6 -0.93 16.89 -5.33
C ALA A 6 -1.78 15.62 -5.53
N ILE A 7 -1.27 14.66 -6.31
CA ILE A 7 -1.92 13.38 -6.55
C ILE A 7 -2.12 12.62 -5.23
N PHE A 8 -1.08 12.54 -4.39
CA PHE A 8 -1.18 11.90 -3.08
C PHE A 8 -2.32 12.46 -2.22
N ARG A 9 -2.45 13.79 -2.12
CA ARG A 9 -3.50 14.43 -1.31
C ARG A 9 -4.90 14.15 -1.85
N ILE A 10 -5.07 14.19 -3.18
CA ILE A 10 -6.35 13.88 -3.83
C ILE A 10 -6.72 12.42 -3.56
N VAL A 11 -5.77 11.51 -3.75
CA VAL A 11 -5.96 10.08 -3.52
C VAL A 11 -6.33 9.80 -2.07
N LEU A 12 -5.56 10.33 -1.12
CA LEU A 12 -5.81 10.12 0.30
C LEU A 12 -7.20 10.61 0.72
N ARG A 13 -7.63 11.77 0.22
CA ARG A 13 -8.97 12.29 0.47
C ARG A 13 -10.05 11.36 -0.10
N ASN A 14 -9.87 10.85 -1.31
CA ASN A 14 -10.87 10.06 -2.00
C ASN A 14 -10.95 8.59 -1.51
N LEU A 15 -9.90 8.10 -0.84
CA LEU A 15 -9.93 6.80 -0.15
C LEU A 15 -10.69 6.83 1.18
N THR A 16 -11.12 7.99 1.66
CA THR A 16 -12.06 8.05 2.79
C THR A 16 -13.42 7.48 2.38
N LEU A 17 -14.05 6.70 3.25
CA LEU A 17 -15.30 6.00 2.92
C LEU A 17 -16.41 6.95 2.45
N SER A 18 -16.53 8.12 3.08
CA SER A 18 -17.53 9.12 2.71
C SER A 18 -17.37 9.59 1.26
N ASN A 19 -16.13 9.84 0.83
CA ASN A 19 -15.89 10.28 -0.55
C ASN A 19 -15.96 9.09 -1.53
N TRP A 20 -15.51 7.90 -1.10
CA TRP A 20 -15.48 6.72 -1.95
C TRP A 20 -16.87 6.31 -2.46
N LEU A 21 -17.88 6.35 -1.61
CA LEU A 21 -19.25 5.97 -1.96
C LEU A 21 -19.89 6.92 -2.99
N ASP A 22 -19.44 8.18 -3.02
CA ASP A 22 -19.91 9.20 -3.94
C ASP A 22 -19.16 9.19 -5.29
N LEU A 23 -18.08 8.42 -5.41
CA LEU A 23 -17.34 8.29 -6.66
C LEU A 23 -18.09 7.42 -7.67
N LEU A 24 -18.10 7.89 -8.92
CA LEU A 24 -18.49 7.05 -10.06
C LEU A 24 -17.54 5.84 -10.18
N PRO A 25 -18.03 4.69 -10.69
CA PRO A 25 -17.21 3.48 -10.83
C PRO A 25 -15.89 3.70 -11.59
N GLU A 26 -15.91 4.54 -12.64
CA GLU A 26 -14.72 4.88 -13.43
C GLU A 26 -13.69 5.65 -12.59
N ALA A 27 -14.17 6.57 -11.74
CA ALA A 27 -13.33 7.33 -10.83
C ALA A 27 -12.76 6.43 -9.71
N GLN A 28 -13.52 5.46 -9.23
CA GLN A 28 -13.04 4.44 -8.28
C GLN A 28 -11.93 3.58 -8.91
N GLN A 29 -12.07 3.18 -10.17
CA GLN A 29 -11.05 2.43 -10.88
C GLN A 29 -9.77 3.26 -11.09
N GLN A 30 -9.91 4.51 -11.54
CA GLN A 30 -8.78 5.43 -11.70
C GLN A 30 -8.06 5.65 -10.37
N MET A 31 -8.80 5.74 -9.26
CA MET A 31 -8.22 5.87 -7.91
C MET A 31 -7.28 4.71 -7.58
N PHE A 32 -7.67 3.47 -7.89
CA PHE A 32 -6.80 2.31 -7.65
C PHE A 32 -5.53 2.34 -8.50
N GLU A 33 -5.60 2.83 -9.73
CA GLU A 33 -4.44 2.97 -10.60
C GLU A 33 -3.48 4.04 -10.07
N GLU A 34 -3.99 5.18 -9.62
CA GLU A 34 -3.18 6.23 -8.99
C GLU A 34 -2.54 5.76 -7.67
N VAL A 35 -3.27 4.99 -6.86
CA VAL A 35 -2.69 4.37 -5.66
C VAL A 35 -1.55 3.41 -6.01
N ALA A 36 -1.71 2.57 -7.04
CA ALA A 36 -0.66 1.67 -7.49
C ALA A 36 0.61 2.43 -7.93
N LYS A 37 0.43 3.52 -8.71
CA LYS A 37 1.52 4.39 -9.13
C LYS A 37 2.23 5.03 -7.93
N LEU A 38 1.48 5.54 -6.96
CA LEU A 38 2.02 6.18 -5.75
C LEU A 38 2.78 5.20 -4.85
N ILE A 39 2.25 3.99 -4.63
CA ILE A 39 2.94 2.94 -3.85
C ILE A 39 4.28 2.57 -4.52
N SER A 40 4.27 2.49 -5.85
CA SER A 40 5.44 2.12 -6.66
C SER A 40 6.40 3.30 -6.90
N CYS A 41 6.03 4.52 -6.53
CA CYS A 41 6.84 5.71 -6.76
C CYS A 41 7.95 5.83 -5.70
N ASP A 42 9.21 5.76 -6.10
CA ASP A 42 10.35 5.88 -5.18
C ASP A 42 10.50 7.28 -4.57
N ALA A 43 10.01 8.31 -5.28
CA ALA A 43 10.03 9.70 -4.80
C ALA A 43 9.00 9.95 -3.69
N LEU A 44 8.02 9.06 -3.48
CA LEU A 44 7.03 9.21 -2.43
C LEU A 44 7.60 8.71 -1.09
N PRO A 45 7.65 9.56 -0.04
CA PRO A 45 8.13 9.15 1.27
C PRO A 45 7.37 7.94 1.84
N LEU A 46 8.10 7.06 2.54
CA LEU A 46 7.53 5.84 3.12
C LEU A 46 6.31 6.09 4.01
N GLY A 47 6.33 7.14 4.84
CA GLY A 47 5.18 7.48 5.69
C GLY A 47 3.90 7.77 4.91
N LYS A 48 4.01 8.33 3.70
CA LYS A 48 2.86 8.56 2.82
C LYS A 48 2.37 7.26 2.18
N LYS A 49 3.28 6.37 1.80
CA LYS A 49 2.93 5.01 1.35
C LYS A 49 2.16 4.25 2.43
N GLN A 50 2.62 4.33 3.69
CA GLN A 50 1.93 3.73 4.84
C GLN A 50 0.53 4.31 5.06
N GLN A 51 0.35 5.63 4.92
CA GLN A 51 -0.97 6.27 5.00
C GLN A 51 -1.93 5.75 3.93
N LEU A 52 -1.46 5.54 2.69
CA LEU A 52 -2.26 4.92 1.63
C LEU A 52 -2.64 3.49 1.97
N THR A 53 -1.68 2.68 2.44
CA THR A 53 -1.93 1.29 2.86
C THR A 53 -2.99 1.21 3.96
N MET A 54 -2.89 2.05 5.01
CA MET A 54 -3.89 2.08 6.09
C MET A 54 -5.27 2.52 5.59
N SER A 55 -5.32 3.51 4.70
CA SER A 55 -6.59 3.98 4.14
C SER A 55 -7.25 2.90 3.25
N LEU A 56 -6.45 2.18 2.46
CA LEU A 56 -6.90 1.04 1.68
C LEU A 56 -7.42 -0.10 2.57
N ASP A 57 -6.71 -0.45 3.65
CA ASP A 57 -7.12 -1.50 4.58
C ASP A 57 -8.46 -1.17 5.26
N ALA A 58 -8.60 0.07 5.73
CA ALA A 58 -9.87 0.58 6.27
C ALA A 58 -11.00 0.54 5.23
N LEU A 59 -10.73 0.88 3.97
CA LEU A 59 -11.71 0.83 2.90
C LEU A 59 -12.10 -0.61 2.53
N CYS A 60 -11.16 -1.57 2.59
CA CYS A 60 -11.35 -2.96 2.21
C CYS A 60 -12.52 -3.62 2.94
N SER A 61 -12.66 -3.34 4.23
CA SER A 61 -13.72 -3.92 5.06
C SER A 61 -15.11 -3.37 4.74
N CYS A 62 -15.20 -2.21 4.07
CA CYS A 62 -16.45 -1.51 3.79
C CYS A 62 -16.93 -1.63 2.33
N VAL A 63 -16.09 -2.08 1.39
CA VAL A 63 -16.44 -2.15 -0.03
C VAL A 63 -16.93 -3.53 -0.47
N ASN A 64 -17.58 -3.60 -1.64
CA ASN A 64 -18.06 -4.82 -2.27
C ASN A 64 -16.90 -5.77 -2.68
N GLN A 65 -17.24 -7.04 -2.96
CA GLN A 65 -16.24 -8.10 -3.22
C GLN A 65 -15.27 -7.79 -4.37
N VAL A 66 -15.74 -7.11 -5.43
CA VAL A 66 -14.91 -6.73 -6.58
C VAL A 66 -13.81 -5.75 -6.16
N HIS A 67 -14.15 -4.74 -5.36
CA HIS A 67 -13.16 -3.79 -4.83
C HIS A 67 -12.25 -4.41 -3.78
N ARG A 68 -12.75 -5.35 -2.96
CA ARG A 68 -11.91 -6.09 -1.99
C ARG A 68 -10.74 -6.83 -2.64
N ASN A 69 -10.98 -7.48 -3.78
CA ASN A 69 -9.93 -8.18 -4.51
C ASN A 69 -8.85 -7.21 -5.02
N ARG A 70 -9.26 -6.07 -5.57
CA ARG A 70 -8.35 -5.02 -6.06
C ARG A 70 -7.52 -4.41 -4.93
N ILE A 71 -8.18 -4.10 -3.80
CA ILE A 71 -7.51 -3.56 -2.60
C ILE A 71 -6.50 -4.57 -2.05
N SER A 72 -6.85 -5.85 -1.96
CA SER A 72 -5.93 -6.90 -1.49
C SER A 72 -4.65 -6.97 -2.34
N GLN A 73 -4.76 -6.82 -3.66
CA GLN A 73 -3.58 -6.79 -4.55
C GLN A 73 -2.68 -5.58 -4.28
N LEU A 74 -3.28 -4.39 -4.06
CA LEU A 74 -2.53 -3.19 -3.70
C LEU A 74 -1.83 -3.32 -2.34
N LEU A 75 -2.47 -3.99 -1.37
CA LEU A 75 -1.87 -4.26 -0.06
C LEU A 75 -0.64 -5.19 -0.19
N VAL A 76 -0.71 -6.24 -1.00
CA VAL A 76 0.43 -7.13 -1.28
C VAL A 76 1.58 -6.38 -1.96
N LEU A 77 1.27 -5.53 -2.93
CA LEU A 77 2.28 -4.66 -3.56
C LEU A 77 2.95 -3.75 -2.52
N SER A 78 2.17 -3.15 -1.61
CA SER A 78 2.72 -2.30 -0.55
C SER A 78 3.59 -3.05 0.47
N ALA A 79 3.25 -4.31 0.78
CA ALA A 79 4.02 -5.16 1.68
C ALA A 79 5.41 -5.51 1.13
N SER A 80 5.55 -5.57 -0.20
CA SER A 80 6.82 -5.86 -0.87
C SER A 80 7.88 -4.79 -0.63
N TYR A 81 7.48 -3.52 -0.45
CA TYR A 81 8.38 -2.42 -0.09
C TYR A 81 8.71 -2.37 1.41
N SER A 82 7.82 -2.89 2.25
CA SER A 82 8.06 -2.95 3.70
C SER A 82 9.14 -3.98 4.07
N ASN A 83 9.26 -5.06 3.30
CA ASN A 83 10.37 -6.03 3.42
C ASN A 83 11.71 -5.52 2.86
N ALA A 84 11.68 -4.62 1.87
CA ALA A 84 12.91 -4.03 1.30
C ALA A 84 13.60 -3.03 2.26
N CYS A 85 12.88 -2.49 3.25
CA CYS A 85 13.44 -1.61 4.29
C CYS A 85 13.80 -2.35 5.60
N SER A 86 13.58 -3.67 5.70
CA SER A 86 14.05 -4.50 6.82
C SER A 86 15.42 -5.13 6.54
N GLY A 87 16.22 -4.53 5.66
CA GLY A 87 17.63 -4.85 5.41
C GLY A 87 18.56 -4.06 6.33
N VAL A 88 18.32 -4.07 7.63
CA VAL A 88 19.35 -3.75 8.63
C VAL A 88 19.62 -5.01 9.42
N ASP A 89 20.81 -5.57 9.17
CA ASP A 89 21.42 -6.70 9.84
C ASP A 89 21.00 -6.94 11.29
N LYS A 90 20.51 -8.15 11.56
CA LYS A 90 21.02 -8.96 12.68
C LYS A 90 21.18 -10.41 12.24
N PHE A 91 22.32 -10.70 11.62
CA PHE A 91 23.01 -11.96 11.88
C PHE A 91 23.15 -12.14 13.40
N LYS A 92 22.35 -13.03 13.98
CA LYS A 92 22.72 -13.72 15.22
C LYS A 92 22.56 -15.20 14.96
N GLY A 93 23.71 -15.83 14.69
CA GLY A 93 23.82 -17.20 14.23
C GLY A 93 23.15 -18.21 15.16
N ARG A 94 22.54 -19.21 14.55
CA ARG A 94 22.50 -20.55 15.13
C ARG A 94 23.44 -21.42 14.32
N ARG A 95 24.58 -21.73 14.94
CA ARG A 95 25.38 -22.91 14.57
C ARG A 95 24.45 -24.11 14.70
N ILE A 96 24.09 -24.73 13.59
CA ILE A 96 23.65 -26.13 13.63
C ILE A 96 24.94 -26.93 13.69
N ALA A 97 25.28 -27.38 14.90
CA ALA A 97 26.40 -28.26 15.12
C ALA A 97 26.14 -29.57 14.37
N LYS A 98 27.16 -30.02 13.63
CA LYS A 98 27.28 -31.39 13.16
C LYS A 98 27.36 -32.30 14.39
N THR A 99 26.53 -33.33 14.45
CA THR A 99 26.83 -34.53 15.24
C THR A 99 26.85 -35.70 14.25
N PHE A 100 28.08 -36.03 13.86
CA PHE A 100 28.49 -37.37 13.48
C PHE A 100 28.69 -38.14 14.79
N ILE A 101 27.91 -39.20 15.01
CA ILE A 101 28.34 -40.50 15.55
C ILE A 101 27.45 -41.54 14.89
#